data_AF-A0A975J9P8-F1
#
_entry.id   AF-A0A975J9P8-F1
#
_cell.length_a   1.000
_cell.length_b   1.000
_cell.length_c   1.000
_cell.angle_alpha   90.00
_cell.angle_beta   90.00
_cell.angle_gamma   90.00
#
_symmetry.space_group_name_H-M   'P 1'
#
loop_
_entity.id
_entity.type
_entity.pdbx_description
1 polymer ?
#
loop_
_entity_poly.entity_id
_entity_poly.type
_entity_poly.pdbx_seq_one_letter_code
_entity_poly.pdbx_strand_id
1 'polypeptide(L)'
;MGRLDKREVLPSLEKLLEKIEKGEIEVLSYEKDALKQVIEQYETKERPMSAYFTLEDWLYNKNGKEKPIEIKSAMLWGALWVVKEMGCIDWDSMRNMYGEFMSKQMNLR
;
A
#
# COMPACT_ATOMS: atom_id res chain seq x y z
N MET A 1 18.53 18.34 -6.77
CA MET A 1 17.53 18.42 -5.68
C MET A 1 17.64 17.16 -4.83
N GLY A 2 17.67 17.28 -3.51
CA GLY A 2 17.70 16.15 -2.59
C GLY A 2 16.32 15.50 -2.46
N ARG A 3 16.28 14.19 -2.21
CA ARG A 3 15.04 13.45 -1.95
C ARG A 3 14.58 13.77 -0.52
N LEU A 4 13.35 14.22 -0.35
CA LEU A 4 12.76 14.49 0.97
C LEU A 4 12.70 13.21 1.81
N ASP A 5 12.85 13.34 3.13
CA ASP A 5 12.54 12.25 4.04
C ASP A 5 11.03 11.96 4.00
N LYS A 6 10.63 10.69 4.17
CA LYS A 6 9.22 10.27 4.11
C LYS A 6 8.35 11.06 5.08
N ARG A 7 8.88 11.45 6.24
CA ARG A 7 8.16 12.24 7.26
C ARG A 7 7.94 13.70 6.84
N GLU A 8 8.74 14.21 5.91
CA GLU A 8 8.68 15.59 5.45
C GLU A 8 7.78 15.77 4.21
N VAL A 9 7.43 14.69 3.54
CA VAL A 9 6.66 14.74 2.29
C VAL A 9 5.24 15.28 2.53
N LEU A 10 4.48 14.75 3.49
CA LEU A 10 3.12 15.23 3.75
C LEU A 10 3.08 16.72 4.17
N PRO A 11 3.88 17.17 5.16
CA PRO A 11 3.94 18.59 5.50
C PRO A 11 4.33 19.50 4.33
N SER A 12 5.19 19.00 3.43
CA SER A 12 5.59 19.75 2.22
C SER A 12 4.44 19.86 1.22
N LEU A 13 3.64 18.81 1.04
CA LEU A 13 2.47 18.80 0.16
C LEU A 13 1.35 19.70 0.71
N GLU A 14 1.09 19.65 2.02
CA GLU A 14 0.11 20.53 2.68
C GLU A 14 0.50 22.01 2.53
N LYS A 15 1.78 22.33 2.74
CA LYS A 15 2.31 23.69 2.54
C LYS A 15 2.20 24.14 1.08
N LEU A 16 2.40 23.24 0.13
CA LEU A 16 2.21 23.54 -1.29
C LEU A 16 0.74 23.85 -1.59
N LEU A 17 -0.19 23.05 -1.05
CA LEU A 17 -1.62 23.29 -1.19
C LEU A 17 -2.03 24.63 -0.59
N GLU A 18 -1.52 24.98 0.60
CA GLU A 18 -1.76 26.26 1.27
C GLU A 18 -1.33 27.45 0.40
N LYS A 19 -0.16 27.37 -0.23
CA LYS A 19 0.33 28.42 -1.13
C LYS A 19 -0.53 28.58 -2.38
N ILE A 20 -1.01 27.47 -2.94
CA ILE A 20 -1.95 27.48 -4.06
C ILE A 20 -3.28 28.13 -3.63
N GLU A 21 -3.79 27.80 -2.44
CA GLU A 21 -5.04 28.36 -1.92
C GLU A 21 -4.94 29.86 -1.57
N LYS A 22 -3.76 30.33 -1.18
CA LYS A 22 -3.46 31.76 -0.99
C LYS A 22 -3.24 32.53 -2.30
N GLY A 23 -3.19 31.83 -3.44
CA GLY A 23 -2.89 32.45 -4.74
C GLY A 23 -1.42 32.84 -4.92
N GLU A 24 -0.52 32.34 -4.06
CA GLU A 24 0.93 32.55 -4.22
C GLU A 24 1.49 31.74 -5.41
N ILE A 25 0.80 30.65 -5.78
CA ILE A 25 1.15 29.77 -6.89
C ILE A 25 -0.13 29.52 -7.71
N GLU A 26 -0.07 29.80 -9.00
CA GLU A 26 -1.16 29.55 -9.93
C GLU A 26 -0.98 28.18 -10.58
N VAL A 27 -2.02 27.34 -10.51
CA VAL A 27 -2.06 25.99 -11.09
C VAL A 27 -3.42 25.76 -11.71
N LEU A 28 -3.52 24.77 -12.60
CA LEU A 28 -4.80 24.39 -13.19
C LEU A 28 -5.67 23.69 -12.13
N SER A 29 -7.00 23.80 -12.27
CA SER A 29 -7.95 23.26 -11.29
C SER A 29 -7.77 21.76 -11.05
N TYR A 30 -7.52 21.00 -12.12
CA TYR A 30 -7.29 19.56 -12.03
C TYR A 30 -5.97 19.21 -11.33
N GLU A 31 -4.96 20.08 -11.37
CA GLU A 31 -3.68 19.87 -10.67
C GLU A 31 -3.85 20.09 -9.17
N LYS A 32 -4.65 21.10 -8.80
CA LYS A 32 -5.06 21.34 -7.41
C LYS A 32 -5.85 20.15 -6.85
N ASP A 33 -6.81 19.62 -7.63
CA ASP A 33 -7.59 18.46 -7.21
C ASP A 33 -6.74 17.19 -7.09
N ALA A 34 -5.79 16.98 -8.02
CA ALA A 34 -4.85 15.87 -7.93
C ALA A 34 -3.98 15.96 -6.66
N LEU A 35 -3.50 17.16 -6.29
CA LEU A 35 -2.75 17.38 -5.06
C LEU A 35 -3.59 17.05 -3.81
N LYS A 36 -4.85 17.48 -3.77
CA LYS A 36 -5.78 17.15 -2.68
C LYS A 36 -5.97 15.65 -2.51
N GLN A 37 -6.20 14.94 -3.62
CA GLN A 37 -6.34 13.47 -3.59
C GLN A 37 -5.07 12.78 -3.09
N VAL A 38 -3.88 13.28 -3.48
CA VAL A 38 -2.61 12.72 -3.00
C VAL A 38 -2.44 12.94 -1.50
N ILE A 39 -2.80 14.11 -0.97
CA ILE A 39 -2.75 14.40 0.46
C ILE A 39 -3.73 13.52 1.23
N GLU A 40 -5.00 13.45 0.79
CA GLU A 40 -6.03 12.60 1.41
C GLU A 40 -5.60 11.13 1.44
N GLN A 41 -4.96 10.65 0.38
CA GLN A 41 -4.52 9.27 0.26
C GLN A 41 -3.11 9.03 0.81
N TYR A 42 -2.41 10.06 1.28
CA TYR A 42 -1.03 9.94 1.72
C TYR A 42 -0.91 9.03 2.94
N GLU A 43 -1.89 9.11 3.85
CA GLU A 43 -1.97 8.28 5.05
C GLU A 43 -2.91 7.08 4.89
N THR A 44 -3.65 6.98 3.78
CA THR A 44 -4.53 5.83 3.57
C THR A 44 -3.69 4.59 3.25
N LYS A 45 -3.56 3.74 4.27
CA LYS A 45 -3.02 2.36 4.19
C LYS A 45 -3.78 1.49 3.18
N GLU A 46 -4.88 2.00 2.61
CA GLU A 46 -5.75 1.36 1.64
C GLU A 46 -5.03 0.93 0.35
N ARG A 47 -4.13 1.75 -0.20
CA ARG A 47 -3.43 1.39 -1.45
C ARG A 47 -2.51 0.17 -1.29
N PRO A 48 -1.61 0.12 -0.29
CA PRO A 48 -0.80 -1.08 -0.03
C PRO A 48 -1.64 -2.31 0.31
N MET A 49 -2.69 -2.16 1.12
CA MET A 49 -3.57 -3.27 1.49
C MET A 49 -4.38 -3.79 0.28
N SER A 50 -4.88 -2.90 -0.58
CA SER A 50 -5.58 -3.29 -1.81
C SER A 50 -4.66 -4.03 -2.77
N ALA A 51 -3.41 -3.59 -2.91
CA ALA A 51 -2.39 -4.30 -3.69
C ALA A 51 -2.11 -5.69 -3.11
N TYR A 52 -2.03 -5.81 -1.78
CA TYR A 52 -1.90 -7.11 -1.11
C TYR A 52 -3.08 -8.04 -1.42
N PHE A 53 -4.32 -7.59 -1.24
CA PHE A 53 -5.51 -8.43 -1.50
C PHE A 53 -5.63 -8.83 -2.97
N THR A 54 -5.18 -7.95 -3.89
CA THR A 54 -5.12 -8.28 -5.32
C THR A 54 -4.12 -9.39 -5.60
N LEU A 55 -2.94 -9.35 -4.96
CA LEU A 55 -1.96 -10.43 -5.08
C LEU A 55 -2.47 -11.73 -4.46
N GLU A 56 -3.07 -11.66 -3.27
CA GLU A 56 -3.64 -12.82 -2.59
C GLU A 56 -4.69 -13.51 -3.47
N ASP A 57 -5.66 -12.76 -4.02
CA ASP A 57 -6.65 -13.28 -4.96
C ASP A 57 -6.01 -13.92 -6.19
N TRP A 58 -4.97 -13.28 -6.76
CA TRP A 58 -4.28 -13.83 -7.91
C TRP A 58 -3.58 -15.16 -7.61
N LEU A 59 -3.00 -15.32 -6.41
CA LEU A 59 -2.38 -16.56 -5.94
C LEU A 59 -3.41 -17.67 -5.69
N TYR A 60 -4.65 -17.33 -5.31
CA TYR A 60 -5.74 -18.29 -5.15
C TYR A 60 -6.39 -18.72 -6.46
N ASN A 61 -6.77 -17.74 -7.29
CA ASN A 61 -7.86 -17.93 -8.25
C ASN A 61 -7.44 -17.79 -9.72
N LYS A 62 -6.26 -17.23 -10.00
CA LYS A 62 -5.82 -16.90 -11.37
C LYS A 62 -4.58 -17.70 -11.75
N ASN A 63 -3.75 -17.19 -12.65
CA ASN A 63 -2.49 -17.82 -13.08
C ASN A 63 -1.52 -18.11 -11.91
N GLY A 64 -1.73 -17.50 -10.75
CA GLY A 64 -0.98 -17.81 -9.54
C GLY A 64 -1.35 -19.15 -8.91
N LYS A 65 -2.55 -19.69 -9.19
CA LYS A 65 -3.06 -20.95 -8.61
C LYS A 65 -2.19 -22.16 -8.95
N GLU A 66 -1.61 -22.20 -10.14
CA GLU A 66 -0.78 -23.32 -10.61
C GLU A 66 0.65 -23.27 -10.08
N LYS A 67 1.05 -22.18 -9.41
CA LYS A 67 2.40 -22.07 -8.86
C LYS A 67 2.61 -23.07 -7.71
N PRO A 68 3.84 -23.59 -7.57
CA PRO A 68 4.23 -24.38 -6.41
C PRO A 68 3.95 -23.63 -5.11
N ILE A 69 3.62 -24.38 -4.06
CA ILE A 69 3.21 -23.81 -2.76
C ILE A 69 4.31 -22.97 -2.13
N GLU A 70 5.58 -23.34 -2.34
CA GLU A 70 6.77 -22.64 -1.89
C GLU A 70 6.87 -21.25 -2.53
N ILE A 71 6.52 -21.15 -3.82
CA ILE A 71 6.52 -19.88 -4.55
C ILE A 71 5.39 -18.99 -4.04
N LYS A 72 4.19 -19.54 -3.84
CA LYS A 72 3.05 -18.78 -3.29
C LYS A 72 3.37 -18.25 -1.89
N SER A 73 3.93 -19.11 -1.03
CA SER A 73 4.36 -18.77 0.33
C SER A 73 5.37 -17.63 0.32
N ALA A 74 6.43 -17.71 -0.48
CA ALA A 74 7.45 -16.69 -0.56
C ALA A 74 6.90 -15.34 -1.07
N MET A 75 6.05 -15.37 -2.12
CA MET A 75 5.44 -14.17 -2.67
C MET A 75 4.52 -13.48 -1.66
N LEU A 76 3.66 -14.25 -0.97
CA LEU A 76 2.74 -13.69 0.01
C LEU A 76 3.50 -13.13 1.23
N TRP A 77 4.49 -13.86 1.74
CA TRP A 77 5.31 -13.41 2.86
C TRP A 77 6.05 -12.11 2.54
N GLY A 78 6.62 -12.00 1.33
CA GLY A 78 7.26 -10.77 0.87
C GLY A 78 6.28 -9.59 0.79
N ALA A 79 5.08 -9.80 0.28
CA ALA A 79 4.06 -8.75 0.22
C ALA A 79 3.60 -8.30 1.62
N LEU A 80 3.35 -9.25 2.51
CA LEU A 80 3.00 -8.98 3.91
C LEU A 80 4.10 -8.22 4.65
N TRP A 81 5.36 -8.55 4.40
CA TRP A 81 6.50 -7.84 4.97
C TRP A 81 6.52 -6.37 4.51
N VAL A 82 6.33 -6.10 3.22
CA VAL A 82 6.24 -4.73 2.69
C VAL A 82 5.10 -3.96 3.36
N VAL A 83 3.91 -4.55 3.46
CA VAL A 83 2.74 -3.93 4.08
C VAL A 83 2.99 -3.63 5.57
N LYS A 84 3.70 -4.52 6.29
CA LYS A 84 4.14 -4.29 7.67
C LYS A 84 5.18 -3.16 7.78
N GLU A 85 6.18 -3.11 6.91
CA GLU A 85 7.18 -2.02 6.89
C GLU A 85 6.58 -0.66 6.52
N MET A 86 5.49 -0.67 5.76
CA MET A 86 4.69 0.53 5.49
C MET A 86 3.80 0.93 6.67
N GLY A 87 3.80 0.17 7.78
CA GLY A 87 2.99 0.42 8.96
C GLY A 87 1.50 0.15 8.76
N CYS A 88 1.12 -0.57 7.70
CA CYS A 88 -0.27 -0.83 7.38
C CYS A 88 -0.87 -1.88 8.33
N ILE A 89 -0.08 -2.88 8.71
CA ILE A 89 -0.40 -3.93 9.67
C ILE A 89 0.74 -4.11 10.68
N ASP A 90 0.44 -4.68 11.85
CA ASP A 90 1.46 -5.09 12.81
C ASP A 90 1.98 -6.51 12.54
N TRP A 91 2.97 -6.94 13.34
CA TRP A 91 3.59 -8.26 13.20
C TRP A 91 2.61 -9.41 13.44
N ASP A 92 1.69 -9.26 14.38
CA ASP A 92 0.74 -10.31 14.71
C ASP A 92 -0.30 -10.49 13.60
N SER A 93 -0.79 -9.38 13.06
CA SER A 93 -1.64 -9.34 11.87
C SER A 93 -0.94 -9.97 10.67
N MET A 94 0.34 -9.65 10.45
CA MET A 94 1.16 -10.26 9.39
C MET A 94 1.20 -11.79 9.51
N ARG A 95 1.48 -12.31 10.71
CA ARG A 95 1.53 -13.76 10.98
C ARG A 95 0.17 -14.44 10.79
N ASN A 96 -0.90 -13.81 11.28
CA ASN A 96 -2.25 -14.34 11.17
C ASN A 96 -2.70 -14.42 9.71
N MET A 97 -2.51 -13.35 8.94
CA MET A 97 -2.86 -13.31 7.52
C MET A 97 -2.08 -14.36 6.71
N TYR A 98 -0.77 -14.52 6.98
CA TYR A 98 0.02 -15.58 6.37
C TYR A 98 -0.49 -16.98 6.75
N GLY A 99 -0.79 -17.20 8.03
CA GLY A 99 -1.32 -18.46 8.54
C GLY A 99 -2.65 -18.83 7.86
N GLU A 100 -3.59 -17.89 7.81
CA GLU A 100 -4.88 -18.07 7.12
C GLU A 100 -4.68 -18.45 5.65
N PHE A 101 -3.74 -17.81 4.97
CA PHE A 101 -3.44 -18.13 3.58
C PHE A 101 -2.92 -19.55 3.41
N MET A 102 -1.93 -19.92 4.22
CA MET A 102 -1.31 -21.25 4.14
C MET A 102 -2.27 -22.36 4.55
N SER A 103 -3.09 -22.15 5.59
CA SER A 103 -4.13 -23.08 6.01
C SER A 103 -5.11 -23.38 4.88
N LYS A 104 -5.56 -22.35 4.16
CA LYS A 104 -6.42 -22.51 2.97
C LYS A 104 -5.73 -23.26 1.83
N GLN A 105 -4.45 -22.96 1.55
CA GLN A 105 -3.70 -23.66 0.49
C GLN A 105 -3.43 -25.14 0.83
N MET A 106 -3.20 -25.45 2.09
CA MET A 106 -2.90 -26.80 2.58
C MET A 106 -4.14 -27.60 2.97
N ASN A 107 -5.33 -26.99 2.88
CA ASN A 107 -6.61 -27.56 3.31
C ASN A 107 -6.60 -28.02 4.79
N LEU A 108 -5.88 -27.27 5.62
CA LEU A 108 -5.84 -27.43 7.07
C LEU A 108 -6.91 -26.47 7.62
N ARG A 109 -7.95 -27.01 8.26
CA ARG A 109 -9.02 -26.21 8.86
C ARG A 109 -8.49 -25.20 9.87
#